data_AF-A0A8R2NTK9-F1
#
_entry.id   AF-A0A8R2NTK9-F1
#
_cell.length_a   1.000
_cell.length_b   1.000
_cell.length_c   1.000
_cell.angle_alpha   90.00
_cell.angle_beta   90.00
_cell.angle_gamma   90.00
#
_symmetry.space_group_name_H-M   'P 1'
#
loop_
_entity.id
_entity.type
_entity.pdbx_description
1 polymer ?
#
loop_
_entity_poly.entity_id
_entity_poly.type
_entity_poly.pdbx_seq_one_letter_code
_entity_poly.pdbx_strand_id
1 'polypeptide(L)'
;MKCDIKVKKILSCGHTLEKKCYEQFNCIEICDKLNSNCLFRHLCKKPCGVNCGLCTYPIPIIMKCGHISELSCSQEPNTVECLECKEGNQIPPMSTAKKL
;
A
#
# COMPACT_ATOMS: atom_id res chain seq x y z
N MET A 1 -26.92 -35.39 6.97
CA MET A 1 -27.57 -34.07 7.11
C MET A 1 -26.49 -33.03 7.38
N LYS A 2 -26.50 -31.89 6.68
CA LYS A 2 -25.56 -30.78 6.90
C LYS A 2 -26.26 -29.69 7.73
N CYS A 3 -25.52 -29.03 8.63
CA CYS A 3 -26.07 -28.01 9.51
C CYS A 3 -26.00 -26.61 8.86
N ASP A 4 -27.13 -26.07 8.41
CA ASP A 4 -27.21 -24.78 7.72
C ASP A 4 -27.20 -23.54 8.63
N ILE A 5 -27.03 -23.72 9.95
CA ILE A 5 -26.92 -22.60 10.90
C ILE A 5 -25.65 -21.79 10.59
N LYS A 6 -25.80 -20.47 10.46
CA LYS A 6 -24.67 -19.55 10.36
C LYS A 6 -24.04 -19.34 11.73
N VAL A 7 -22.71 -19.47 11.79
CA VAL A 7 -21.91 -19.26 13.00
C VAL A 7 -20.84 -18.23 12.71
N LYS A 8 -20.64 -17.32 13.67
CA LYS A 8 -19.61 -16.30 13.64
C LYS A 8 -18.39 -16.78 14.43
N LYS A 9 -17.20 -16.73 13.83
CA LYS A 9 -15.96 -17.20 14.45
C LYS A 9 -14.85 -16.19 14.25
N ILE A 10 -14.11 -15.92 15.33
CA ILE A 10 -12.85 -15.16 15.28
C ILE A 10 -11.73 -16.16 14.98
N LEU A 11 -10.98 -15.91 13.92
CA LEU A 11 -9.84 -16.73 13.51
C LEU A 11 -8.58 -16.31 14.25
N SER A 12 -7.56 -17.17 14.24
CA SER A 12 -6.24 -16.86 14.83
C SER A 12 -5.54 -15.66 14.18
N CYS A 13 -5.90 -15.31 12.93
CA CYS A 13 -5.42 -14.09 12.29
C CYS A 13 -6.05 -12.81 12.86
N GLY A 14 -7.12 -12.92 13.65
CA GLY A 14 -7.89 -11.82 14.25
C GLY A 14 -9.18 -11.49 13.50
N HIS A 15 -9.33 -11.92 12.24
CA HIS A 15 -10.53 -11.65 11.45
C HIS A 15 -11.71 -12.47 11.93
N THR A 16 -12.89 -11.85 11.83
CA THR A 16 -14.16 -12.52 12.16
C THR A 16 -14.87 -12.91 10.87
N LEU A 17 -15.23 -14.19 10.76
CA LEU A 17 -16.00 -14.72 9.64
C LEU A 17 -17.36 -15.23 10.10
N GLU A 18 -18.36 -15.09 9.24
CA GLU A 18 -19.66 -15.74 9.39
C GLU A 18 -19.87 -16.74 8.24
N LYS A 19 -20.05 -18.02 8.56
CA LYS A 19 -20.29 -19.11 7.58
C LYS A 19 -21.23 -20.15 8.17
N LYS A 20 -21.75 -21.07 7.35
CA LYS A 20 -22.54 -22.19 7.85
C LYS A 20 -21.67 -23.15 8.66
N CYS A 21 -22.26 -23.81 9.66
CA CYS A 21 -21.56 -24.67 10.61
C CYS A 21 -20.72 -25.78 9.94
N TYR A 22 -21.19 -26.36 8.83
CA TYR A 22 -20.44 -27.40 8.10
C TYR A 22 -19.31 -26.86 7.20
N GLU A 23 -19.19 -25.55 7.02
CA GLU A 23 -18.20 -24.94 6.13
C GLU A 23 -16.84 -24.74 6.82
N GLN A 24 -15.77 -24.77 6.02
CA GLN A 24 -14.44 -24.48 6.52
C GLN A 24 -14.22 -22.96 6.71
N PHE A 25 -13.61 -22.64 7.84
CA PHE A 25 -13.29 -21.28 8.28
C PHE A 25 -11.89 -20.86 7.82
N ASN A 26 -11.67 -20.79 6.51
CA ASN A 26 -10.48 -20.19 5.93
C ASN A 26 -10.68 -18.67 5.83
N CYS A 27 -9.67 -17.89 6.26
CA CYS A 27 -9.73 -16.43 6.16
C CYS A 27 -9.77 -15.99 4.70
N ILE A 28 -10.79 -15.20 4.34
CA ILE A 28 -10.96 -14.59 3.02
C ILE A 28 -10.91 -13.06 3.09
N GLU A 29 -10.79 -12.51 4.30
CA GLU A 29 -10.75 -11.08 4.53
C GLU A 29 -9.43 -10.48 4.06
N ILE A 30 -9.46 -9.17 3.81
CA ILE A 30 -8.26 -8.40 3.55
C ILE A 30 -7.50 -8.23 4.87
N CYS A 31 -6.19 -8.49 4.83
CA CYS A 31 -5.30 -8.19 5.94
C CYS A 31 -5.36 -6.69 6.20
N ASP A 32 -5.63 -6.29 7.43
CA ASP A 32 -5.71 -4.91 7.91
C ASP A 32 -4.58 -4.60 8.90
N LYS A 33 -3.55 -5.45 8.95
CA LYS A 33 -2.38 -5.24 9.80
C LYS A 33 -1.42 -4.26 9.15
N LEU A 34 -0.64 -3.55 9.97
CA LEU A 34 0.46 -2.70 9.50
C LEU A 34 1.43 -3.55 8.65
N ASN A 35 1.79 -3.06 7.47
CA ASN A 35 2.80 -3.70 6.65
C ASN A 35 4.18 -3.44 7.27
N SER A 36 4.82 -4.48 7.78
CA SER A 36 6.16 -4.41 8.40
C SER A 36 7.25 -3.92 7.45
N ASN A 37 7.05 -4.05 6.13
CA ASN A 37 7.99 -3.58 5.11
C ASN A 37 7.70 -2.14 4.65
N CYS A 38 6.79 -1.44 5.33
CA CYS A 38 6.41 -0.07 5.02
C CYS A 38 6.90 0.87 6.13
N LEU A 39 7.87 1.74 5.81
CA LEU A 39 8.35 2.76 6.75
C LEU A 39 7.24 3.73 7.19
N PHE A 40 6.28 3.99 6.31
CA PHE A 40 5.11 4.85 6.57
C PHE A 40 3.97 4.14 7.30
N ARG A 41 4.16 2.86 7.69
CA ARG A 41 3.18 2.08 8.46
C ARG A 41 1.79 2.01 7.80
N HIS A 42 1.73 1.93 6.48
CA HIS A 42 0.47 1.67 5.78
C HIS A 42 -0.06 0.28 6.11
N LEU A 43 -1.39 0.15 6.20
CA LEU A 43 -2.03 -1.15 6.34
C LEU A 43 -1.79 -1.99 5.08
N CYS A 44 -1.54 -3.28 5.28
CA CYS A 44 -1.60 -4.25 4.21
C CYS A 44 -3.00 -4.20 3.58
N LYS A 45 -3.09 -4.52 2.28
CA LYS A 45 -4.38 -4.65 1.57
C LYS A 45 -4.45 -5.95 0.77
N LYS A 46 -3.60 -6.91 1.10
CA LYS A 46 -3.58 -8.24 0.49
C LYS A 46 -4.50 -9.19 1.25
N PRO A 47 -4.96 -10.29 0.62
CA PRO A 47 -5.70 -11.32 1.32
C PRO A 47 -4.95 -11.83 2.56
N CYS A 48 -5.68 -12.06 3.65
CA CYS A 48 -5.09 -12.57 4.87
C CYS A 48 -4.37 -13.92 4.64
N GLY A 49 -3.16 -14.05 5.17
CA GLY A 49 -2.30 -15.22 4.96
C GLY A 49 -1.35 -15.09 3.77
N VAL A 50 -1.56 -14.10 2.88
CA VAL A 50 -0.60 -13.77 1.83
C VAL A 50 0.48 -12.83 2.37
N ASN A 51 1.73 -13.04 1.96
CA ASN A 51 2.82 -12.12 2.31
C ASN A 51 2.54 -10.71 1.75
N CYS A 52 2.49 -9.72 2.65
CA CYS A 52 2.19 -8.33 2.31
C CYS A 52 3.21 -7.73 1.33
N GLY A 53 4.47 -8.14 1.37
CA GLY A 53 5.53 -7.66 0.47
C GLY A 53 5.77 -6.16 0.58
N LEU A 54 6.26 -5.56 -0.51
CA LEU A 54 6.49 -4.11 -0.61
C LEU A 54 5.17 -3.33 -0.63
N CYS A 55 5.19 -2.15 0.00
CA CYS A 55 4.05 -1.23 0.02
C CYS A 55 3.93 -0.46 -1.30
N THR A 56 2.80 -0.64 -1.97
CA THR A 56 2.45 0.08 -3.22
C THR A 56 1.56 1.29 -2.97
N TYR A 57 1.47 1.78 -1.73
CA TYR A 57 0.66 2.94 -1.42
C TYR A 57 1.29 4.18 -2.06
N PRO A 58 0.55 4.97 -2.87
CA PRO A 58 1.11 6.14 -3.53
C PRO A 58 1.37 7.25 -2.51
N ILE A 59 2.53 7.87 -2.59
CA ILE A 59 2.91 9.04 -1.81
C ILE A 59 3.47 10.13 -2.74
N PRO A 60 3.20 11.41 -2.46
CA PRO A 60 3.79 12.51 -3.20
C PRO A 60 5.27 12.66 -2.84
N ILE A 61 6.12 12.80 -3.85
CA ILE A 61 7.57 12.96 -3.70
C ILE A 61 8.04 14.11 -4.59
N ILE A 62 8.91 14.97 -4.04
CA ILE A 62 9.62 15.99 -4.81
C ILE A 62 10.82 15.31 -5.49
N MET A 63 10.77 15.23 -6.82
CA MET A 63 11.83 14.70 -7.68
C MET A 63 13.05 15.64 -7.67
N LYS A 64 14.23 15.14 -8.08
CA LYS A 64 15.44 15.98 -8.19
C LYS A 64 15.29 17.19 -9.12
N CYS A 65 14.43 17.07 -10.14
CA CYS A 65 14.09 18.15 -11.04
C CYS A 65 13.12 19.19 -10.45
N GLY A 66 12.63 18.99 -9.22
CA GLY A 66 11.70 19.88 -8.53
C GLY A 66 10.22 19.57 -8.74
N HIS A 67 9.86 18.71 -9.70
CA HIS A 67 8.47 18.27 -9.90
C HIS A 67 7.99 17.38 -8.75
N ILE A 68 6.68 17.45 -8.45
CA ILE A 68 6.02 16.50 -7.56
C ILE A 68 5.53 15.33 -8.40
N SER A 69 5.80 14.10 -7.96
CA SER A 69 5.32 12.87 -8.59
C SER A 69 4.74 11.93 -7.53
N GLU A 70 3.76 11.12 -7.91
CA GLU A 70 3.23 10.06 -7.05
C GLU A 70 4.00 8.76 -7.29
N LEU A 71 4.73 8.30 -6.27
CA LEU A 71 5.46 7.04 -6.30
C LEU A 71 4.95 6.11 -5.20
N SER A 72 5.13 4.81 -5.37
CA SER A 72 4.87 3.86 -4.29
C SER A 72 5.78 4.16 -3.10
N CYS A 73 5.25 4.01 -1.89
CA CYS A 73 5.95 4.33 -0.66
C CYS A 73 7.25 3.54 -0.44
N SER A 74 7.41 2.40 -1.13
CA SER A 74 8.63 1.59 -1.12
C SER A 74 9.61 1.92 -2.26
N GLN A 75 9.27 2.82 -3.18
CA GLN A 75 10.13 3.19 -4.31
C GLN A 75 11.09 4.31 -3.90
N GLU A 76 12.34 4.19 -4.33
CA GLU A 76 13.34 5.25 -4.17
C GLU A 76 13.21 6.28 -5.29
N PRO A 77 13.14 7.59 -4.98
CA PRO A 77 12.90 8.65 -5.98
C PRO A 77 13.97 8.70 -7.08
N ASN A 78 15.17 8.22 -6.78
CA ASN A 78 16.32 8.23 -7.69
C ASN A 78 16.28 7.14 -8.76
N THR A 79 15.34 6.19 -8.64
CA THR A 79 15.22 5.04 -9.53
C THR A 79 14.15 5.21 -10.61
N VAL A 80 13.42 6.32 -10.57
CA VAL A 80 12.29 6.60 -11.47
C VAL A 80 12.56 7.91 -12.21
N GLU A 81 12.24 7.93 -13.50
CA GLU A 81 12.32 9.15 -14.32
C GLU A 81 11.06 10.01 -14.12
N CYS A 82 11.23 11.33 -14.09
CA CYS A 82 10.11 12.26 -13.99
C CYS A 82 9.34 12.32 -15.33
N LEU A 83 8.04 12.02 -15.30
CA LEU A 83 7.18 12.03 -16.50
C LEU A 83 7.04 13.44 -17.09
N GLU A 84 6.87 14.45 -16.25
CA GLU A 84 6.81 15.86 -16.69
C GLU A 84 8.07 16.27 -17.48
N CYS A 85 9.26 15.85 -17.02
CA CYS A 85 10.50 16.09 -17.75
C CYS A 85 10.57 15.33 -19.08
N LYS A 86 10.00 14.12 -19.16
CA LYS A 86 9.94 13.36 -20.42
C LYS A 86 9.00 14.01 -21.43
N GLU A 87 7.92 14.62 -20.95
CA GLU A 87 6.94 15.31 -21.79
C GLU A 87 7.40 16.73 -22.19
N GLY A 88 8.60 17.14 -21.79
CA GLY A 88 9.19 18.42 -22.16
C GLY A 88 8.74 19.59 -21.28
N ASN A 89 8.01 19.34 -20.19
CA ASN A 89 7.67 20.34 -19.19
C ASN A 89 8.89 20.59 -18.30
N GLN A 90 9.75 21.51 -18.71
CA GLN A 90 10.85 21.98 -17.87
C GLN A 90 10.31 23.05 -16.91
N ILE A 91 10.28 22.78 -15.60
CA ILE A 91 10.23 23.86 -14.60
C ILE A 91 11.60 24.57 -14.66
N PRO A 92 11.64 25.90 -14.76
CA PRO A 92 12.91 26.63 -14.65
C PRO A 92 13.59 26.26 -13.32
N PRO A 93 14.92 26.13 -13.28
CA PRO A 93 15.62 25.82 -12.04
C PRO A 93 15.19 26.84 -10.97
N MET A 94 14.78 26.36 -9.78
CA MET A 94 14.57 27.24 -8.63
C MET A 94 15.84 28.07 -8.47
N SER A 95 15.71 29.36 -8.80
CA SER A 95 16.80 30.30 -8.75
C SER A 95 17.39 30.26 -7.35
N THR A 96 18.66 29.89 -7.25
CA THR A 96 19.43 30.00 -6.02
C THR A 96 19.22 31.42 -5.50
N ALA A 97 18.62 31.55 -4.33
CA ALA A 97 18.46 32.84 -3.67
C ALA A 97 19.84 33.49 -3.60
N LYS A 98 19.99 34.58 -4.36
CA LYS A 98 21.17 35.43 -4.40
C LYS A 98 21.31 36.01 -2.99
N LYS A 99 22.24 35.47 -2.19
CA LYS A 99 22.60 36.04 -0.90
C LYS A 99 23.19 37.43 -1.16
N LEU A 100 22.56 38.45 -0.59
CA LEU A 100 23.01 39.84 -0.56
C LEU A 100 24.34 39.96 0.19
#